data_AF-F8PAN0-F1
#
_entry.id   AF-F8PAN0-F1
#
_cell.length_a   1.000
_cell.length_b   1.000
_cell.length_c   1.000
_cell.angle_alpha   90.00
_cell.angle_beta   90.00
_cell.angle_gamma   90.00
#
_symmetry.space_group_name_H-M   'P 1'
#
loop_
_entity.id
_entity.type
_entity.pdbx_description
1 polymer ?
#
loop_
_entity_poly.entity_id
_entity_poly.type
_entity_poly.pdbx_seq_one_letter_code
_entity_poly.pdbx_strand_id
1 'polypeptide(L)'
;MGEVVNAIVASSLHSLILRLRSTGSNASAARSPTSALGFRPKNVTQEMVDQIHAMFPDIPQDNIRYDLLRTGNVELTSNKILEKGFLDAPPPAYYTLYPRTQGQAQANQQFVANATPMTPKDNLISRYRLQARLDTAPELSENEVGGKAKWEDTAEKREASLRERKAQMILAARQRLLSKQAQAEGGSSASSQNS
;
A
#
# COMPACT_ATOMS: atom_id res chain seq x y z
N MET A 1 -27.67 -32.97 -57.67
CA MET A 1 -26.43 -32.60 -56.97
C MET A 1 -26.15 -31.09 -56.93
N GLY A 2 -26.58 -30.28 -57.91
CA GLY A 2 -26.25 -28.83 -57.95
C GLY A 2 -26.97 -27.93 -56.92
N GLU A 3 -28.16 -28.32 -56.45
CA GLU A 3 -28.96 -27.49 -55.53
C GLU A 3 -28.40 -27.46 -54.10
N VAL A 4 -27.83 -28.59 -53.65
CA VAL A 4 -27.18 -28.72 -52.35
C VAL A 4 -25.91 -27.87 -52.26
N VAL A 5 -25.21 -27.70 -53.38
CA VAL A 5 -24.00 -26.88 -53.46
C VAL A 5 -24.33 -25.39 -53.34
N ASN A 6 -25.40 -24.93 -53.99
CA ASN A 6 -25.83 -23.53 -53.88
C ASN A 6 -26.37 -23.20 -52.47
N ALA A 7 -27.07 -24.14 -51.83
CA ALA A 7 -27.57 -23.99 -50.45
C ALA A 7 -26.43 -23.90 -49.41
N ILE A 8 -25.35 -24.66 -49.58
CA ILE A 8 -24.17 -24.61 -48.70
C ILE A 8 -23.41 -23.28 -48.88
N VAL A 9 -23.25 -22.81 -50.11
CA VAL A 9 -22.59 -21.52 -50.39
C VAL A 9 -23.39 -20.34 -49.83
N ALA A 10 -24.71 -20.34 -49.98
CA ALA A 10 -25.58 -19.30 -49.41
C ALA A 10 -25.55 -19.28 -47.86
N SER A 11 -25.50 -20.46 -47.22
CA SER A 11 -25.42 -20.59 -45.76
C SER A 11 -24.07 -20.10 -45.18
N SER A 12 -22.98 -20.29 -45.93
CA SER A 12 -21.66 -19.77 -45.57
C SER A 12 -21.57 -18.25 -45.66
N LEU A 13 -22.17 -17.60 -46.67
CA LEU A 13 -22.21 -16.13 -46.73
C LEU A 13 -23.08 -15.53 -45.63
N HIS A 14 -24.23 -16.13 -45.32
CA HIS A 14 -25.07 -15.67 -44.22
C HIS A 14 -24.35 -15.78 -42.86
N SER A 15 -23.61 -16.87 -42.64
CA SER A 15 -22.82 -17.07 -41.43
C SER A 15 -21.62 -16.13 -41.34
N LEU A 16 -21.03 -15.72 -42.48
CA LEU A 16 -19.92 -14.77 -42.51
C LEU A 16 -20.38 -13.32 -42.22
N ILE A 17 -21.58 -12.95 -42.68
CA ILE A 17 -22.18 -11.63 -42.39
C ILE A 17 -22.64 -11.58 -40.92
N LEU A 18 -23.19 -12.66 -40.37
CA LEU A 18 -23.51 -12.74 -38.93
C LEU A 18 -22.26 -12.78 -38.04
N ARG A 19 -21.16 -13.41 -38.49
CA ARG A 19 -19.89 -13.39 -37.74
C ARG A 19 -19.18 -12.03 -37.78
N LEU A 20 -19.45 -11.21 -38.80
CA LEU A 20 -18.94 -9.84 -38.90
C LEU A 20 -19.87 -8.78 -38.29
N ARG A 21 -21.08 -9.16 -37.85
CA ARG A 21 -21.98 -8.31 -37.06
C ARG A 21 -22.03 -8.70 -35.58
N SER A 22 -21.47 -9.86 -35.19
CA SER A 22 -21.38 -10.29 -33.78
C SER A 22 -19.98 -10.22 -33.16
N THR A 23 -18.97 -9.63 -33.81
CA THR A 23 -17.77 -9.11 -33.10
C THR A 23 -18.10 -7.73 -32.53
N GLY A 24 -19.13 -7.71 -31.70
CA GLY A 24 -19.55 -6.59 -30.86
C GLY A 24 -19.75 -7.12 -29.45
N SER A 25 -18.84 -7.97 -28.99
CA SER A 25 -18.85 -8.52 -27.63
C SER A 25 -17.73 -7.86 -26.84
N ASN A 26 -18.10 -6.77 -26.17
CA ASN A 26 -17.58 -6.34 -24.87
C ASN A 26 -16.12 -6.71 -24.60
N ALA A 27 -15.19 -5.97 -25.20
CA ALA A 27 -13.91 -5.76 -24.56
C ALA A 27 -14.17 -4.88 -23.33
N SER A 28 -14.52 -5.52 -22.20
CA SER A 28 -14.35 -4.95 -20.88
C SER A 28 -13.01 -4.22 -20.89
N ALA A 29 -13.03 -2.91 -20.67
CA ALA A 29 -11.89 -2.01 -20.74
C ALA A 29 -10.59 -2.68 -20.22
N ALA A 30 -9.86 -3.32 -21.12
CA ALA A 30 -8.52 -3.82 -20.85
C ALA A 30 -7.67 -2.56 -20.81
N ARG A 31 -7.57 -1.96 -19.62
CA ARG A 31 -6.72 -0.80 -19.35
C ARG A 31 -5.35 -1.14 -19.93
N SER A 32 -4.96 -0.43 -20.99
CA SER A 32 -3.68 -0.63 -21.65
C SER A 32 -2.58 -0.65 -20.57
N PRO A 33 -1.65 -1.62 -20.57
CA PRO A 33 -0.68 -1.75 -19.49
C PRO A 33 0.19 -0.49 -19.34
N THR A 34 0.34 0.27 -20.42
CA THR A 34 0.96 1.60 -20.44
C THR A 34 0.19 2.65 -19.62
N SER A 35 -1.14 2.63 -19.65
CA SER A 35 -1.97 3.56 -18.86
C SER A 35 -2.01 3.19 -17.38
N ALA A 36 -1.89 1.90 -17.04
CA ALA A 36 -1.86 1.45 -15.65
C ALA A 36 -0.49 1.65 -14.98
N LEU A 37 0.61 1.44 -15.70
CA LEU A 37 1.97 1.52 -15.16
C LEU A 37 2.65 2.87 -15.38
N GLY A 38 2.12 3.74 -16.26
CA GLY A 38 2.71 5.04 -16.58
C GLY A 38 3.96 5.00 -17.45
N PHE A 39 4.36 3.80 -17.92
CA PHE A 39 5.46 3.61 -18.87
C PHE A 39 5.14 2.45 -19.81
N ARG A 40 5.86 2.35 -20.93
CA ARG A 40 5.71 1.22 -21.86
C ARG A 40 6.44 -0.01 -21.28
N PRO A 41 5.72 -1.05 -20.82
CA PRO A 41 6.37 -2.22 -20.26
C PRO A 41 7.24 -2.90 -21.32
N LYS A 42 8.44 -3.31 -20.93
CA LYS A 42 9.34 -4.14 -21.72
C LYS A 42 8.92 -5.62 -21.59
N ASN A 43 9.39 -6.44 -22.52
CA ASN A 43 9.13 -7.87 -22.48
C ASN A 43 9.96 -8.48 -21.35
N VAL A 44 9.28 -9.13 -20.40
CA VAL A 44 9.91 -9.77 -19.24
C VAL A 44 9.52 -11.24 -19.24
N THR A 45 10.51 -12.12 -19.27
CA THR A 45 10.30 -13.56 -19.13
C THR A 45 10.46 -13.99 -17.67
N GLN A 46 9.88 -15.14 -17.32
CA GLN A 46 9.99 -15.68 -15.96
C GLN A 46 11.44 -16.06 -15.62
N GLU A 47 12.22 -16.53 -16.59
CA GLU A 47 13.65 -16.83 -16.39
C GLU A 47 14.46 -15.60 -15.97
N MET A 48 14.20 -14.43 -16.55
CA MET A 48 14.89 -13.20 -16.15
C MET A 48 14.64 -12.85 -14.69
N VAL A 49 13.42 -13.09 -14.20
CA VAL A 49 13.06 -12.87 -12.79
C VAL A 49 13.74 -13.91 -11.90
N ASP A 50 13.71 -15.18 -12.30
CA ASP A 50 14.32 -16.28 -11.55
C ASP A 50 15.83 -16.13 -11.41
N GLN A 51 16.52 -15.76 -12.50
CA GLN A 51 17.97 -15.52 -12.50
C GLN A 51 18.37 -14.43 -11.49
N ILE A 52 17.63 -13.32 -11.44
CA ILE A 52 17.90 -12.25 -10.48
C ILE A 52 17.57 -12.70 -9.06
N HIS A 53 16.47 -13.42 -8.87
CA HIS A 53 16.06 -13.94 -7.58
C HIS A 53 17.05 -14.97 -7.01
N ALA A 54 17.69 -15.78 -7.88
CA ALA A 54 18.74 -16.72 -7.49
C ALA A 54 20.01 -15.99 -6.98
N MET A 55 20.35 -14.85 -7.59
CA MET A 55 21.47 -14.00 -7.13
C MET A 55 21.11 -13.19 -5.87
N PHE A 56 19.86 -12.75 -5.76
CA PHE A 56 19.37 -11.84 -4.73
C PHE A 56 18.07 -12.37 -4.08
N PRO A 57 18.15 -13.41 -3.21
CA PRO A 57 16.96 -14.01 -2.61
C PRO A 57 16.25 -13.12 -1.58
N ASP A 58 16.91 -12.06 -1.12
CA ASP A 58 16.32 -11.07 -0.22
C ASP A 58 15.32 -10.14 -0.95
N ILE A 59 15.47 -10.00 -2.26
CA ILE A 59 14.65 -9.10 -3.07
C ILE A 59 13.39 -9.85 -3.58
N PRO A 60 12.18 -9.33 -3.30
CA PRO A 60 10.96 -10.00 -3.73
C PRO A 60 10.80 -9.99 -5.26
N GLN A 61 10.29 -11.10 -5.80
CA GLN A 61 10.09 -11.30 -7.24
C GLN A 61 9.21 -10.22 -7.90
N ASP A 62 8.21 -9.69 -7.18
CA ASP A 62 7.36 -8.61 -7.67
C ASP A 62 8.15 -7.32 -7.96
N ASN A 63 9.10 -6.97 -7.09
CA ASN A 63 9.93 -5.78 -7.27
C ASN A 63 10.92 -5.98 -8.43
N ILE A 64 11.49 -7.18 -8.55
CA ILE A 64 12.37 -7.57 -9.67
C ILE A 64 11.62 -7.43 -10.98
N ARG A 65 10.42 -8.01 -11.07
CA ARG A 65 9.59 -7.96 -12.27
C ARG A 65 9.20 -6.53 -12.62
N TYR A 66 8.81 -5.73 -11.63
CA TYR A 66 8.48 -4.32 -11.86
C TYR A 66 9.65 -3.52 -12.42
N ASP A 67 10.87 -3.75 -11.92
CA ASP A 67 12.05 -3.07 -12.44
C ASP A 67 12.42 -3.56 -13.84
N LEU A 68 12.36 -4.87 -14.09
CA LEU A 68 12.56 -5.45 -15.41
C LEU A 68 11.55 -4.93 -16.44
N LEU A 69 10.32 -4.62 -16.04
CA LEU A 69 9.35 -3.99 -16.96
C LEU A 69 9.81 -2.59 -17.39
N ARG A 70 10.63 -1.90 -16.59
CA ARG A 70 11.16 -0.57 -16.88
C ARG A 70 12.48 -0.64 -17.63
N THR A 71 13.44 -1.45 -17.17
CA THR A 71 14.79 -1.56 -17.75
C THR A 71 14.81 -2.49 -18.96
N GLY A 72 14.11 -3.63 -18.88
CA GLY A 72 14.13 -4.69 -19.88
C GLY A 72 15.43 -5.50 -19.94
N ASN A 73 16.37 -5.28 -19.02
CA ASN A 73 17.65 -6.01 -18.97
C ASN A 73 17.95 -6.49 -17.54
N VAL A 74 18.41 -7.75 -17.44
CA VAL A 74 18.82 -8.39 -16.20
C VAL A 74 20.03 -7.68 -15.61
N GLU A 75 21.06 -7.40 -16.41
CA GLU A 75 22.31 -6.81 -15.94
C GLU A 75 22.11 -5.41 -15.34
N LEU A 76 21.28 -4.58 -15.99
CA LEU A 76 20.94 -3.24 -15.47
C LEU A 76 20.20 -3.32 -14.14
N THR A 77 19.31 -4.30 -14.01
CA THR A 77 18.55 -4.51 -12.77
C THR A 77 19.47 -5.01 -11.67
N SER A 78 20.37 -5.95 -11.96
CA SER A 78 21.39 -6.44 -11.02
C SER A 78 22.35 -5.34 -10.57
N ASN A 79 22.85 -4.51 -11.50
CA ASN A 79 23.73 -3.40 -11.16
C ASN A 79 23.03 -2.40 -10.22
N LYS A 80 21.77 -2.07 -10.51
CA LYS A 80 20.96 -1.21 -9.66
C LYS A 80 20.69 -1.79 -8.26
N ILE A 81 20.53 -3.12 -8.15
CA ILE A 81 20.45 -3.81 -6.85
C ILE A 81 21.77 -3.68 -6.10
N LEU A 82 22.91 -3.85 -6.77
CA LEU A 82 24.23 -3.71 -6.13
C LEU A 82 24.51 -2.28 -5.67
N GLU A 83 24.10 -1.27 -6.45
CA GLU A 83 24.30 0.14 -6.11
C GLU A 83 23.40 0.61 -4.96
N LYS A 84 22.12 0.22 -4.98
CA LYS A 84 21.11 0.73 -4.04
C LYS A 84 20.84 -0.21 -2.87
N GLY A 85 21.11 -1.50 -3.02
CA GLY A 85 20.74 -2.56 -2.07
C GLY A 85 19.26 -2.93 -2.07
N PHE A 86 18.40 -2.20 -2.79
CA PHE A 86 16.96 -2.44 -2.84
C PHE A 86 16.34 -2.00 -4.17
N LEU A 87 15.16 -2.55 -4.48
CA LEU A 87 14.34 -2.17 -5.64
C LEU A 87 13.10 -1.37 -5.22
N ASP A 88 12.62 -0.54 -6.15
CA ASP A 88 11.42 0.27 -5.97
C ASP A 88 10.19 -0.64 -5.82
N ALA A 89 9.35 -0.35 -4.83
CA ALA A 89 8.16 -1.14 -4.58
C ALA A 89 7.13 -0.88 -5.70
N PRO A 90 6.52 -1.93 -6.28
CA PRO A 90 5.56 -1.76 -7.35
C PRO A 90 4.32 -0.98 -6.88
N PRO A 91 3.79 -0.05 -7.70
CA PRO A 91 2.60 0.71 -7.37
C PRO A 91 1.36 -0.19 -7.32
N PRO A 92 0.27 0.21 -6.65
CA PRO A 92 -0.97 -0.58 -6.56
C PRO A 92 -1.54 -0.99 -7.93
N ALA A 93 -1.33 -0.15 -8.96
CA ALA A 93 -1.77 -0.43 -10.32
C ALA A 93 -1.07 -1.65 -10.96
N TYR A 94 0.16 -1.97 -10.54
CA TYR A 94 0.87 -3.16 -11.03
C TYR A 94 0.12 -4.45 -10.71
N TYR A 95 -0.43 -4.56 -9.49
CA TYR A 95 -1.16 -5.75 -9.05
C TYR A 95 -2.49 -5.96 -9.78
N THR A 96 -2.99 -4.94 -10.49
CA THR A 96 -4.18 -5.09 -11.35
C THR A 96 -3.88 -5.84 -12.63
N LEU A 97 -2.62 -5.78 -13.10
CA LEU A 97 -2.15 -6.47 -14.31
C LEU A 97 -1.50 -7.81 -13.98
N TYR A 98 -0.79 -7.84 -12.85
CA TYR A 98 -0.05 -9.00 -12.37
C TYR A 98 -0.56 -9.37 -10.97
N PRO A 99 -1.66 -10.13 -10.90
CA PRO A 99 -2.17 -10.60 -9.62
C PRO A 99 -1.13 -11.53 -8.97
N ARG A 100 -0.84 -11.27 -7.70
CA ARG A 100 0.06 -12.11 -6.91
C ARG A 100 -0.58 -13.49 -6.77
N THR A 101 0.00 -14.51 -7.39
CA THR A 101 -0.37 -15.90 -7.12
C THR A 101 -0.12 -16.14 -5.64
N GLN A 102 -1.18 -16.47 -4.90
CA GLN A 102 -1.14 -16.60 -3.45
C GLN A 102 -0.17 -17.71 -3.03
N GLY A 103 1.07 -17.33 -2.79
CA GLY A 103 2.10 -18.09 -2.11
C GLY A 103 2.84 -17.08 -1.24
N GLN A 104 2.50 -17.07 0.05
CA GLN A 104 3.11 -16.26 1.10
C GLN A 104 2.86 -14.75 0.97
N ALA A 105 1.68 -14.35 1.45
CA ALA A 105 1.40 -12.98 1.85
C ALA A 105 2.33 -12.57 3.02
N GLN A 106 3.50 -12.03 2.73
CA GLN A 106 4.03 -10.97 3.57
C GLN A 106 3.18 -9.74 3.30
N ALA A 107 2.22 -9.54 4.19
CA ALA A 107 1.33 -8.39 4.24
C ALA A 107 2.17 -7.13 4.45
N ASN A 108 2.52 -6.44 3.37
CA ASN A 108 2.89 -5.04 3.47
C ASN A 108 1.60 -4.26 3.72
N GLN A 109 1.49 -3.75 4.94
CA GLN A 109 0.32 -3.09 5.49
C GLN A 109 0.04 -1.79 4.72
N GLN A 110 -0.76 -1.89 3.66
CA GLN A 110 -1.51 -0.74 3.19
C GLN A 110 -2.59 -0.45 4.23
N PHE A 111 -2.39 0.63 4.99
CA PHE A 111 -3.41 1.24 5.83
C PHE A 111 -4.50 1.83 4.93
N VAL A 112 -5.31 0.96 4.33
CA VAL A 112 -6.69 1.33 3.97
C VAL A 112 -7.46 1.35 5.27
N ALA A 113 -8.04 2.51 5.60
CA ALA A 113 -8.94 2.67 6.73
C ALA A 113 -10.24 1.90 6.46
N ASN A 114 -10.17 0.57 6.51
CA ASN A 114 -11.33 -0.27 6.72
C ASN A 114 -11.72 -0.08 8.19
N ALA A 115 -12.81 0.66 8.41
CA ALA A 115 -13.49 0.71 9.69
C ALA A 115 -13.95 -0.70 10.05
N THR A 116 -13.11 -1.46 10.73
CA THR A 116 -13.50 -2.68 11.42
C THR A 116 -14.45 -2.31 12.56
N PRO A 117 -15.50 -3.11 12.82
CA PRO A 117 -16.35 -2.91 13.98
C PRO A 117 -15.47 -2.94 15.23
N MET A 118 -15.53 -1.84 15.96
CA MET A 118 -14.67 -1.51 17.08
C MET A 118 -14.84 -2.53 18.22
N THR A 119 -13.95 -3.53 18.27
CA THR A 119 -13.59 -4.11 19.57
C THR A 119 -13.14 -2.95 20.46
N PRO A 120 -13.57 -2.86 21.73
CA PRO A 120 -13.29 -1.72 22.60
C PRO A 120 -11.78 -1.40 22.52
N LYS A 121 -11.47 -0.22 22.00
CA LYS A 121 -10.10 0.21 21.71
C LYS A 121 -9.33 0.16 23.03
N ASP A 122 -8.42 -0.80 23.16
CA ASP A 122 -7.44 -0.81 24.23
C ASP A 122 -6.72 0.54 24.24
N ASN A 123 -6.95 1.33 25.27
CA ASN A 123 -6.40 2.68 25.39
C ASN A 123 -4.87 2.61 25.36
N LEU A 124 -4.21 3.56 24.67
CA LEU A 124 -2.74 3.61 24.61
C LEU A 124 -2.11 3.62 26.02
N ILE A 125 -2.78 4.25 26.97
CA ILE A 125 -2.41 4.27 28.39
C ILE A 125 -2.31 2.85 28.96
N SER A 126 -3.29 1.99 28.67
CA SER A 126 -3.32 0.60 29.13
C SER A 126 -2.25 -0.23 28.42
N ARG A 127 -2.08 -0.06 27.11
CA ARG A 127 -1.06 -0.77 26.32
C ARG A 127 0.36 -0.48 26.79
N TYR A 128 0.65 0.78 27.15
CA TYR A 128 1.96 1.21 27.63
C TYR A 128 2.07 1.23 29.16
N ARG A 129 1.07 0.70 29.90
CA ARG A 129 1.03 0.66 31.36
C ARG A 129 1.33 2.03 32.02
N LEU A 130 0.82 3.11 31.44
CA LEU A 130 1.08 4.49 31.87
C LEU A 130 0.17 4.95 33.02
N GLN A 131 -0.63 4.08 33.62
CA GLN A 131 -1.61 4.47 34.65
C GLN A 131 -0.95 5.10 35.87
N ALA A 132 0.09 4.48 36.43
CA ALA A 132 0.82 5.02 37.58
C ALA A 132 1.49 6.39 37.30
N ARG A 133 1.80 6.69 36.03
CA ARG A 133 2.38 7.98 35.62
C ARG A 133 1.34 9.10 35.55
N LEU A 134 0.05 8.78 35.44
CA LEU A 134 -1.02 9.79 35.42
C LEU A 134 -1.19 10.46 36.78
N ASP A 135 -1.12 9.68 37.86
CA ASP A 135 -1.27 10.20 39.23
C ASP A 135 -0.08 11.04 39.68
N THR A 136 1.09 10.85 39.05
CA THR A 136 2.36 11.47 39.47
C THR A 136 2.78 12.65 38.59
N ALA A 137 2.17 12.84 37.41
CA ALA A 137 2.67 13.81 36.42
C ALA A 137 2.18 15.25 36.70
N PRO A 138 3.06 16.19 37.07
CA PRO A 138 2.75 17.62 36.96
C PRO A 138 2.64 18.01 35.48
N GLU A 139 1.78 18.99 35.17
CA GLU A 139 1.59 19.61 33.85
C GLU A 139 2.91 19.76 33.06
N LEU A 140 3.18 18.83 32.13
CA LEU A 140 4.40 18.87 31.32
C LEU A 140 4.20 19.84 30.16
N SER A 141 4.92 20.96 30.21
CA SER A 141 4.89 21.96 29.15
C SER A 141 5.38 21.40 27.79
N GLU A 142 4.72 21.83 26.71
CA GLU A 142 4.88 21.33 25.33
C GLU A 142 6.32 21.43 24.77
N ASN A 143 7.21 22.16 25.43
CA ASN A 143 8.59 22.38 25.00
C ASN A 143 9.53 21.18 25.29
N GLU A 144 9.16 20.29 26.23
CA GLU A 144 10.01 19.15 26.63
C GLU A 144 9.76 17.88 25.80
N VAL A 145 8.56 17.71 25.23
CA VAL A 145 8.14 16.49 24.49
C VAL A 145 8.87 16.34 23.14
N GLY A 146 9.41 17.44 22.62
CA GLY A 146 10.14 17.53 21.35
C GLY A 146 11.64 17.83 21.48
N GLY A 147 12.18 17.91 22.70
CA GLY A 147 13.56 18.29 22.98
C GLY A 147 14.61 17.45 22.25
N LYS A 148 15.79 18.05 22.03
CA LYS A 148 16.91 17.53 21.20
C LYS A 148 17.12 16.03 21.44
N ALA A 149 16.91 15.21 20.43
CA ALA A 149 17.06 13.77 20.54
C ALA A 149 18.54 13.41 20.76
N LYS A 150 18.93 13.17 22.01
CA LYS A 150 20.23 12.63 22.35
C LYS A 150 20.22 11.14 22.04
N TRP A 151 20.98 10.74 21.03
CA TRP A 151 21.18 9.34 20.70
C TRP A 151 22.12 8.74 21.74
N GLU A 152 21.58 7.89 22.62
CA GLU A 152 22.39 7.23 23.66
C GLU A 152 23.35 6.20 23.03
N ASP A 153 24.54 6.04 23.60
CA ASP A 153 25.60 5.18 23.07
C ASP A 153 25.26 3.67 23.14
N THR A 154 24.57 3.23 24.19
CA THR A 154 24.20 1.81 24.38
C THR A 154 22.77 1.50 23.92
N ALA A 155 22.56 0.30 23.39
CA ALA A 155 21.26 -0.14 22.87
C ALA A 155 20.16 -0.11 23.96
N GLU A 156 20.47 -0.54 25.18
CA GLU A 156 19.54 -0.55 26.31
C GLU A 156 19.12 0.86 26.71
N LYS A 157 20.08 1.81 26.79
CA LYS A 157 19.76 3.21 27.11
C LYS A 157 18.95 3.88 26.02
N ARG A 158 19.21 3.54 24.76
CA ARG A 158 18.43 4.02 23.61
C ARG A 158 17.01 3.49 23.62
N GLU A 159 16.82 2.22 23.95
CA GLU A 159 15.48 1.66 24.07
C GLU A 159 14.71 2.33 25.23
N ALA A 160 15.37 2.53 26.37
CA ALA A 160 14.80 3.24 27.51
C ALA A 160 14.39 4.68 27.16
N SER A 161 15.26 5.44 26.49
CA SER A 161 14.97 6.82 26.10
C SER A 161 13.82 6.91 25.08
N LEU A 162 13.74 5.97 24.14
CA LEU A 162 12.63 5.89 23.19
C LEU A 162 11.30 5.53 23.88
N ARG A 163 11.33 4.63 24.86
CA ARG A 163 10.14 4.28 25.66
C ARG A 163 9.64 5.48 26.46
N GLU A 164 10.53 6.20 27.14
CA GLU A 164 10.18 7.38 27.93
C GLU A 164 9.60 8.48 27.04
N ARG A 165 10.22 8.77 25.89
CA ARG A 165 9.69 9.76 24.93
C ARG A 165 8.31 9.38 24.40
N LYS A 166 8.08 8.10 24.10
CA LYS A 166 6.75 7.61 23.69
C LYS A 166 5.73 7.81 24.81
N ALA A 167 6.10 7.52 26.06
CA ALA A 167 5.22 7.72 27.21
C ALA A 167 4.84 9.21 27.36
N GLN A 168 5.81 10.12 27.31
CA GLN A 168 5.59 11.56 27.38
C GLN A 168 4.67 12.07 26.26
N MET A 169 4.88 11.61 25.03
CA MET A 169 4.04 11.98 23.89
C MET A 169 2.59 11.53 24.08
N ILE A 170 2.36 10.32 24.59
CA ILE A 170 1.00 9.80 24.83
C ILE A 170 0.28 10.64 25.89
N LEU A 171 0.99 11.04 26.95
CA LEU A 171 0.43 11.88 28.01
C LEU A 171 0.08 13.27 27.49
N ALA A 172 0.99 13.93 26.78
CA ALA A 172 0.76 15.24 26.18
C ALA A 172 -0.38 15.23 25.16
N ALA A 173 -0.46 14.19 24.32
CA ALA A 173 -1.56 14.02 23.36
C ALA A 173 -2.92 13.89 24.06
N ARG A 174 -2.99 13.19 25.20
CA ARG A 174 -4.21 13.08 26.01
C ARG A 174 -4.62 14.44 26.56
N GLN A 175 -3.70 15.19 27.14
CA GLN A 175 -3.97 16.52 27.68
C GLN A 175 -4.52 17.44 26.59
N ARG A 176 -3.89 17.45 25.40
CA ARG A 176 -4.38 18.21 24.24
C ARG A 176 -5.78 17.80 23.80
N LEU A 177 -6.09 16.51 23.82
CA LEU A 177 -7.42 15.99 23.47
C LEU A 177 -8.47 16.50 24.47
N LEU A 178 -8.19 16.43 25.78
CA LEU A 178 -9.07 16.96 26.82
C LEU A 178 -9.32 18.47 26.65
N SER A 179 -8.28 19.27 26.43
CA SER A 179 -8.41 20.71 26.21
C SER A 179 -9.21 21.04 24.95
N LYS A 180 -9.04 20.27 23.86
CA LYS A 180 -9.83 20.45 22.63
C LYS A 180 -11.30 20.06 22.80
N GLN A 181 -11.61 19.01 23.56
CA GLN A 181 -13.00 18.64 23.85
C GLN A 181 -13.71 19.73 24.65
N ALA A 182 -13.07 20.28 25.68
CA ALA A 182 -13.61 21.39 26.45
C ALA A 182 -13.90 22.64 25.59
N GLN A 183 -13.03 22.93 24.61
CA GLN A 183 -13.26 24.04 23.67
C GLN A 183 -14.39 23.75 22.66
N ALA A 184 -14.53 22.52 22.18
CA ALA A 184 -15.56 22.12 21.22
C ALA A 184 -16.97 22.11 21.84
N GLU A 185 -17.10 21.72 23.10
CA GLU A 185 -18.37 21.75 23.83
C GLU A 185 -18.80 23.20 24.17
N GLY A 186 -17.84 24.09 24.47
CA GLY A 186 -18.10 25.52 24.67
C GLY A 186 -18.54 26.28 23.41
N GLY A 187 -17.99 25.94 22.23
CA GLY A 187 -18.31 26.59 20.96
C GLY A 187 -19.65 26.16 20.35
N SER A 188 -20.08 24.91 20.59
CA SER A 188 -21.34 24.36 20.05
C SER A 188 -22.59 24.89 20.76
N SER A 189 -22.43 25.45 21.97
CA SER A 189 -23.52 26.02 22.77
C SER A 189 -23.86 27.47 22.37
N ALA A 190 -22.93 28.19 21.72
CA ALA A 190 -23.09 29.60 21.36
C ALA A 190 -23.76 29.81 19.98
N SER A 191 -23.81 28.79 19.11
CA SER A 191 -24.39 28.91 17.76
C SER A 191 -25.89 28.60 17.67
N SER A 192 -26.56 28.24 18.77
CA SER A 192 -27.97 27.85 18.77
C SER A 192 -28.95 28.93 19.30
N GLN A 193 -28.48 30.17 19.54
CA GLN A 193 -29.31 31.27 20.07
C GLN A 193 -29.62 32.38 19.05
N ASN A 194 -29.26 32.21 17.78
CA ASN A 194 -29.59 33.19 16.73
C ASN A 194 -30.32 32.50 15.57
N SER A 195 -31.55 32.07 15.82
CA SER A 195 -32.57 31.75 14.81
C SER A 195 -33.94 32.12 15.36
#